data_AF-N2BLE4-F1
#
_entry.id   AF-N2BLE4-F1
#
_cell.length_a   1.000
_cell.length_b   1.000
_cell.length_c   1.000
_cell.angle_alpha   90.00
_cell.angle_beta   90.00
_cell.angle_gamma   90.00
#
_symmetry.space_group_name_H-M   'P 1'
#
loop_
_entity.id
_entity.type
_entity.pdbx_description
1 polymer ?
#
loop_
_entity_poly.entity_id
_entity_poly.type
_entity_poly.pdbx_seq_one_letter_code
_entity_poly.pdbx_strand_id
1 'polypeptide(L)'
;MLYQEFPNIRNDVEALKDMDRQLSDHMENMKQCFEFEKQRIENEKQYLNSRLHEVAERLERIESTVDMHGVKLSGIIRTRQNAESVLQEKQSRRCKEKMCASEPGYVENSYDGIDYFDFENHFRGSRAHVKRSQEIYVKYFEGRNHVIDLGCGRGEFLELLIENGIQGYGVDLYQEFVDLCLQKQLPAVCGDVLEALQQEKETDGIFAGQLYRTFGFAAINKAY
;
A
#
# COMPACT_ATOMS: atom_id res chain seq x y z
N MET A 1 -30.70 77.12 45.58
CA MET A 1 -31.58 76.38 44.64
C MET A 1 -30.76 75.69 43.55
N LEU A 2 -29.85 74.77 43.91
CA LEU A 2 -28.99 74.07 42.94
C LEU A 2 -28.91 72.55 43.22
N TYR A 3 -29.88 71.98 43.95
CA TYR A 3 -29.87 70.57 44.35
C TYR A 3 -31.01 69.73 43.75
N GLN A 4 -31.84 70.28 42.86
CA GLN A 4 -33.01 69.56 42.32
C GLN A 4 -32.83 68.97 40.91
N GLU A 5 -31.73 69.24 40.19
CA GLU A 5 -31.53 68.75 38.81
C GLU A 5 -30.68 67.47 38.67
N PHE A 6 -30.03 67.02 39.75
CA PHE A 6 -29.12 65.86 39.73
C PHE A 6 -29.70 64.45 39.98
N PRO A 7 -30.98 64.23 40.37
CA PRO A 7 -31.53 62.87 40.51
C PRO A 7 -31.59 62.07 39.21
N ASN A 8 -31.94 62.73 38.10
CA ASN A 8 -32.09 62.06 36.79
C ASN A 8 -30.76 61.53 36.26
N ILE A 9 -29.69 62.35 36.34
CA ILE A 9 -28.34 61.93 35.90
C ILE A 9 -27.85 60.73 36.71
N ARG A 10 -28.10 60.71 38.03
CA ARG A 10 -27.70 59.59 38.88
C ARG A 10 -28.43 58.30 38.51
N ASN A 11 -29.74 58.39 38.26
CA ASN A 11 -30.55 57.25 37.83
C ASN A 11 -30.12 56.74 36.44
N ASP A 12 -29.80 57.63 35.51
CA ASP A 12 -29.32 57.27 34.18
C ASP A 12 -27.94 56.58 34.23
N VAL A 13 -27.05 57.03 35.11
CA VAL A 13 -25.75 56.39 35.35
C VAL A 13 -25.90 55.00 35.98
N GLU A 14 -26.83 54.82 36.92
CA GLU A 14 -27.14 53.50 37.48
C GLU A 14 -27.71 52.57 36.41
N ALA A 15 -28.64 53.05 35.58
CA ALA A 15 -29.21 52.28 34.47
C ALA A 15 -28.15 51.87 33.43
N LEU A 16 -27.20 52.75 33.10
CA LEU A 16 -26.07 52.44 32.22
C LEU A 16 -25.16 51.37 32.81
N LYS A 17 -24.89 51.41 34.13
CA LYS A 17 -24.09 50.36 34.80
C LYS A 17 -24.80 49.02 34.80
N ASP A 18 -26.11 49.01 35.02
CA ASP A 18 -26.90 47.77 34.98
C ASP A 18 -26.93 47.18 33.55
N MET A 19 -27.05 48.01 32.52
CA MET A 19 -26.95 47.57 31.13
C MET A 19 -25.57 47.03 30.78
N ASP A 20 -24.49 47.67 31.22
CA ASP A 20 -23.11 47.20 31.02
C ASP A 20 -22.85 45.85 31.69
N ARG A 21 -23.41 45.66 32.90
CA ARG A 21 -23.38 44.39 33.60
C ARG A 21 -24.13 43.30 32.83
N GLN A 22 -25.35 43.59 32.37
CA GLN A 22 -26.13 42.65 31.57
C GLN A 22 -25.43 42.28 30.25
N LEU A 23 -24.78 43.25 29.60
CA LEU A 23 -24.01 43.02 28.38
C LEU A 23 -22.83 42.10 28.66
N SER A 24 -22.09 42.34 29.74
CA SER A 24 -20.97 41.52 30.18
C SER A 24 -21.40 40.08 30.47
N ASP A 25 -22.50 39.90 31.21
CA ASP A 25 -23.07 38.59 31.50
C ASP A 25 -23.50 37.87 30.20
N HIS A 26 -24.10 38.61 29.25
CA HIS A 26 -24.50 38.04 27.96
C HIS A 26 -23.29 37.62 27.11
N MET A 27 -22.22 38.42 27.09
CA MET A 27 -20.98 38.09 26.41
C MET A 27 -20.31 36.85 27.00
N GLU A 28 -20.29 36.72 28.32
CA GLU A 28 -19.73 35.55 29.01
C GLU A 28 -20.55 34.29 28.69
N ASN A 29 -21.88 34.37 28.75
CA ASN A 29 -22.76 33.27 28.35
C ASN A 29 -22.54 32.87 26.88
N MET A 30 -22.41 33.85 25.98
CA MET A 30 -22.17 33.59 24.57
C MET A 30 -20.82 32.89 24.34
N LYS A 31 -19.78 33.32 25.06
CA LYS A 31 -18.46 32.67 25.02
C LYS A 31 -18.52 31.22 25.49
N GLN A 32 -19.23 30.95 26.59
CA GLN A 32 -19.43 29.59 27.09
C GLN A 32 -20.20 28.72 26.08
N CYS A 33 -21.24 29.26 25.43
CA CYS A 33 -21.94 28.57 24.35
C CYS A 33 -21.01 28.23 23.18
N PHE A 34 -20.15 29.17 22.76
CA PHE A 34 -19.17 28.90 21.69
C PHE A 34 -18.15 27.85 22.08
N GLU A 35 -17.65 27.86 23.31
CA GLU A 35 -16.72 26.84 23.81
C GLU A 35 -17.37 25.46 23.86
N PHE A 36 -18.63 25.37 24.31
CA PHE A 36 -19.39 24.12 24.30
C PHE A 36 -19.57 23.57 22.88
N GLU A 37 -19.96 24.41 21.93
CA GLU A 37 -20.13 24.02 20.53
C GLU A 37 -18.81 23.60 19.89
N LYS A 38 -17.72 24.33 20.17
CA LYS A 38 -16.38 23.95 19.72
C LYS A 38 -15.98 22.57 20.26
N GLN A 39 -16.23 22.31 21.53
CA GLN A 39 -15.93 21.00 22.13
C GLN A 39 -16.79 19.90 21.50
N ARG A 40 -18.07 20.17 21.24
CA ARG A 40 -18.99 19.24 20.58
C ARG A 40 -18.48 18.87 19.17
N ILE A 41 -18.08 19.86 18.38
CA ILE A 41 -17.52 19.66 17.04
C ILE A 41 -16.22 18.85 17.11
N GLU A 42 -15.33 19.15 18.07
CA GLU A 42 -14.07 18.40 18.18
C GLU A 42 -14.31 16.94 18.58
N ASN A 43 -15.28 16.68 19.47
CA ASN A 43 -15.67 15.32 19.84
C ASN A 43 -16.27 14.55 18.63
N GLU A 44 -17.15 15.18 17.85
CA GLU A 44 -17.70 14.57 16.63
C GLU A 44 -16.62 14.28 15.59
N LYS A 45 -15.68 15.21 15.41
CA LYS A 45 -14.52 15.03 14.52
C LYS A 45 -13.64 13.86 14.97
N GLN A 46 -13.38 13.72 16.27
CA GLN A 46 -12.63 12.57 16.81
C GLN A 46 -13.37 11.25 16.56
N TYR A 47 -14.69 11.23 16.75
CA TYR A 47 -15.52 10.07 16.45
C TYR A 47 -15.47 9.71 14.96
N LEU A 48 -15.64 10.68 14.07
CA LEU A 48 -15.57 10.48 12.62
C LEU A 48 -14.21 9.96 12.19
N ASN A 49 -13.11 10.50 12.71
CA ASN A 49 -11.76 10.01 12.42
C ASN A 49 -11.58 8.56 12.86
N SER A 50 -12.11 8.18 14.02
CA SER A 50 -12.05 6.80 14.51
C SER A 50 -12.84 5.85 13.61
N ARG A 51 -14.03 6.26 13.16
CA ARG A 51 -14.85 5.48 12.22
C ARG A 51 -14.20 5.37 10.84
N LEU A 52 -13.57 6.45 10.36
CA LEU A 52 -12.83 6.45 9.10
C LEU A 52 -11.66 5.46 9.15
N HIS A 53 -10.92 5.43 10.26
CA HIS A 53 -9.83 4.48 10.47
C HIS A 53 -10.33 3.03 10.48
N GLU A 54 -11.43 2.73 11.18
CA GLU A 54 -12.04 1.39 11.20
C GLU A 54 -12.50 0.93 9.80
N VAL A 55 -13.07 1.84 9.00
CA VAL A 55 -13.48 1.53 7.64
C VAL A 55 -12.26 1.29 6.74
N ALA A 56 -11.22 2.10 6.85
CA ALA A 56 -9.98 1.92 6.08
C ALA A 56 -9.34 0.54 6.36
N GLU A 57 -9.23 0.16 7.64
CA GLU A 57 -8.76 -1.16 8.07
C GLU A 57 -9.59 -2.33 7.50
N ARG A 58 -10.91 -2.16 7.42
CA ARG A 58 -11.80 -3.16 6.83
C ARG A 58 -11.63 -3.26 5.32
N LEU A 59 -11.50 -2.12 4.63
CA LEU A 59 -11.27 -2.09 3.18
C LEU A 59 -9.97 -2.80 2.83
N GLU A 60 -8.92 -2.56 3.61
CA GLU A 60 -7.63 -3.18 3.41
C GLU A 60 -7.68 -4.71 3.54
N ARG A 61 -8.38 -5.23 4.56
CA ARG A 61 -8.59 -6.69 4.70
C ARG A 61 -9.34 -7.28 3.52
N ILE A 62 -10.32 -6.54 2.98
CA ILE A 62 -11.07 -6.97 1.80
C ILE A 62 -10.16 -6.98 0.57
N GLU A 63 -9.38 -5.93 0.34
CA GLU A 63 -8.42 -5.86 -0.78
C GLU A 63 -7.43 -7.01 -0.73
N SER A 64 -6.84 -7.28 0.44
CA SER A 64 -5.92 -8.40 0.66
C SER A 64 -6.56 -9.75 0.33
N THR A 65 -7.82 -9.95 0.73
CA THR A 65 -8.58 -11.17 0.41
C THR A 65 -8.89 -11.30 -1.08
N VAL A 66 -9.25 -10.19 -1.74
CA VAL A 66 -9.54 -10.14 -3.17
C VAL A 66 -8.29 -10.43 -3.99
N ASP A 67 -7.15 -9.83 -3.64
CA ASP A 67 -5.85 -10.09 -4.26
C ASP A 67 -5.50 -11.58 -4.16
N MET A 68 -5.67 -12.18 -2.97
CA MET A 68 -5.43 -13.61 -2.76
C MET A 68 -6.35 -14.51 -3.60
N HIS A 69 -7.65 -14.22 -3.64
CA HIS A 69 -8.57 -14.98 -4.48
C HIS A 69 -8.26 -14.81 -5.98
N GLY A 70 -7.88 -13.60 -6.41
CA GLY A 70 -7.45 -13.32 -7.77
C GLY A 70 -6.27 -14.19 -8.18
N VAL A 71 -5.23 -14.26 -7.35
CA VAL A 71 -4.06 -15.10 -7.59
C VAL A 71 -4.41 -16.59 -7.60
N LYS A 72 -5.18 -17.08 -6.63
CA LYS A 72 -5.60 -18.49 -6.59
C LYS A 72 -6.43 -18.89 -7.82
N LEU A 73 -7.32 -18.01 -8.28
CA LEU A 73 -8.08 -18.22 -9.51
C LEU A 73 -7.16 -18.26 -10.74
N SER A 74 -6.19 -17.35 -10.85
CA SER A 74 -5.17 -17.39 -11.91
C SER A 74 -4.41 -18.71 -11.94
N GLY A 75 -4.00 -19.23 -10.77
CA GLY A 75 -3.32 -20.52 -10.65
C GLY A 75 -4.19 -21.70 -11.12
N ILE A 76 -5.48 -21.70 -10.76
CA ILE A 76 -6.44 -22.72 -11.22
C ILE A 76 -6.63 -22.63 -12.74
N ILE A 77 -6.79 -21.43 -13.29
CA ILE A 77 -6.95 -21.20 -14.73
C ILE A 77 -5.71 -21.71 -15.49
N ARG A 78 -4.50 -21.37 -15.02
CA ARG A 78 -3.24 -21.83 -15.62
C ARG A 78 -3.11 -23.35 -15.57
N THR A 79 -3.43 -23.97 -14.43
CA THR A 79 -3.40 -25.44 -14.27
C THR A 79 -4.36 -26.11 -15.24
N ARG A 80 -5.57 -25.56 -15.40
CA ARG A 80 -6.57 -26.05 -16.36
C ARG A 80 -6.10 -25.91 -17.81
N GLN A 81 -5.58 -24.74 -18.19
CA GLN A 81 -5.04 -24.50 -19.54
C GLN A 81 -3.87 -25.44 -19.85
N ASN A 82 -2.97 -25.64 -18.89
CA ASN A 82 -1.85 -26.57 -19.03
C ASN A 82 -2.36 -28.01 -19.20
N ALA A 83 -3.34 -28.45 -18.39
CA ALA A 83 -3.95 -29.76 -18.55
C ALA A 83 -4.60 -29.94 -19.93
N GLU A 84 -5.36 -28.94 -20.41
CA GLU A 84 -5.98 -28.94 -21.74
C GLU A 84 -4.92 -29.02 -22.86
N SER A 85 -3.81 -28.28 -22.74
CA SER A 85 -2.69 -28.33 -23.70
C SER A 85 -1.99 -29.69 -23.71
N VAL A 86 -1.79 -30.32 -22.54
CA VAL A 86 -1.20 -31.67 -22.43
C VAL A 86 -2.14 -32.73 -22.99
N LEU A 87 -3.46 -32.58 -22.82
CA LEU A 87 -4.45 -33.47 -23.43
C LEU A 87 -4.46 -33.35 -24.96
N GLN A 88 -4.34 -32.15 -25.52
CA GLN A 88 -4.21 -31.92 -26.96
C GLN A 88 -2.88 -32.45 -27.51
N GLU A 89 -1.76 -32.22 -26.82
CA GLU A 89 -0.46 -32.78 -27.19
C GLU A 89 -0.44 -34.31 -27.14
N LYS A 90 -1.09 -34.95 -26.15
CA LYS A 90 -1.20 -36.42 -26.07
C LYS A 90 -2.06 -37.01 -27.20
N GLN A 91 -3.08 -36.29 -27.66
CA GLN A 91 -3.88 -36.69 -28.83
C GLN A 91 -3.07 -36.57 -30.14
N SER A 92 -2.20 -35.57 -30.27
CA SER A 92 -1.29 -35.44 -31.42
C SER A 92 -0.03 -36.33 -31.36
N ARG A 93 0.49 -36.64 -30.16
CA ARG A 93 1.70 -37.48 -29.95
C ARG A 93 1.43 -38.99 -30.02
N ARG A 94 0.17 -39.44 -30.07
CA ARG A 94 -0.18 -40.85 -30.38
C ARG A 94 0.30 -41.30 -31.77
N CYS A 95 0.85 -40.39 -32.59
CA CYS A 95 1.50 -40.72 -33.86
C CYS A 95 3.04 -40.74 -33.86
N LYS A 96 3.77 -40.31 -32.82
CA LYS A 96 5.25 -40.39 -32.81
C LYS A 96 5.83 -40.46 -31.40
N GLU A 97 6.21 -41.66 -30.96
CA GLU A 97 7.12 -41.85 -29.83
C GLU A 97 8.58 -41.86 -30.30
N LYS A 98 9.45 -41.06 -29.66
CA LYS A 98 10.62 -41.51 -28.88
C LYS A 98 11.52 -40.35 -28.41
N MET A 99 11.90 -40.43 -27.12
CA MET A 99 13.01 -39.76 -26.40
C MET A 99 12.97 -38.21 -26.33
N CYS A 100 13.37 -37.54 -25.24
CA CYS A 100 14.36 -37.82 -24.20
C CYS A 100 13.93 -37.14 -22.88
N ALA A 101 14.29 -37.72 -21.74
CA ALA A 101 14.05 -37.17 -20.42
C ALA A 101 15.30 -36.40 -19.95
N SER A 102 15.12 -35.13 -19.59
CA SER A 102 16.07 -34.39 -18.76
C SER A 102 15.29 -33.78 -17.60
N GLU A 103 15.64 -34.20 -16.39
CA GLU A 103 15.05 -33.74 -15.12
C GLU A 103 15.37 -32.26 -14.89
N PRO A 104 14.37 -31.41 -14.55
CA PRO A 104 14.65 -30.07 -14.05
C PRO A 104 15.15 -30.16 -12.60
N GLY A 105 16.29 -29.51 -12.34
CA GLY A 105 16.83 -29.38 -10.99
C GLY A 105 15.86 -28.65 -10.09
N TYR A 106 15.33 -29.37 -9.10
CA TYR A 106 14.54 -28.81 -8.02
C TYR A 106 15.46 -28.05 -7.07
N VAL A 107 15.28 -26.74 -6.98
CA VAL A 107 15.75 -25.97 -5.82
C VAL A 107 14.83 -26.39 -4.67
N GLU A 108 15.40 -26.97 -3.62
CA GLU A 108 14.68 -27.48 -2.46
C GLU A 108 14.01 -26.31 -1.73
N ASN A 109 12.73 -26.08 -2.03
CA ASN A 109 11.94 -25.03 -1.41
C ASN A 109 11.60 -25.50 0.02
N SER A 110 12.37 -25.07 1.01
CA SER A 110 12.21 -25.41 2.43
C SER A 110 10.90 -24.88 3.08
N TYR A 111 9.91 -24.52 2.26
CA TYR A 111 8.64 -23.91 2.62
C TYR A 111 7.42 -24.68 2.08
N ASP A 112 7.55 -26.00 1.88
CA ASP A 112 6.45 -26.89 1.42
C ASP A 112 5.18 -26.86 2.30
N GLY A 113 5.20 -26.17 3.45
CA GLY A 113 4.05 -26.01 4.34
C GLY A 113 3.56 -24.57 4.55
N ILE A 114 4.18 -23.55 3.95
CA ILE A 114 3.77 -22.14 4.14
C ILE A 114 3.52 -21.50 2.78
N ASP A 115 2.27 -21.08 2.54
CA ASP A 115 1.91 -20.20 1.43
C ASP A 115 2.56 -18.82 1.70
N TYR A 116 3.76 -18.64 1.16
CA TYR A 116 4.57 -17.44 1.40
C TYR A 116 3.85 -16.17 0.92
N PHE A 117 3.11 -16.28 -0.18
CA PHE A 117 2.28 -15.21 -0.70
C PHE A 117 1.21 -14.81 0.32
N ASP A 118 0.49 -15.78 0.89
CA ASP A 118 -0.53 -15.51 1.91
C ASP A 118 0.08 -14.92 3.19
N PHE A 119 1.25 -15.44 3.61
CA PHE A 119 1.99 -14.91 4.75
C PHE A 119 2.38 -13.45 4.55
N GLU A 120 3.07 -13.11 3.46
CA GLU A 120 3.52 -11.73 3.24
C GLU A 120 2.32 -10.79 3.05
N ASN A 121 1.26 -11.24 2.37
CA ASN A 121 0.05 -10.46 2.21
C ASN A 121 -0.62 -10.10 3.55
N HIS A 122 -0.53 -10.97 4.56
CA HIS A 122 -1.06 -10.73 5.90
C HIS A 122 -0.11 -9.97 6.84
N PHE A 123 1.21 -10.22 6.78
CA PHE A 123 2.16 -9.73 7.78
C PHE A 123 3.01 -8.53 7.36
N ARG A 124 3.11 -8.20 6.06
CA ARG A 124 3.91 -7.05 5.55
C ARG A 124 3.30 -5.69 5.92
N GLY A 125 2.06 -5.68 6.39
CA GLY A 125 1.26 -4.48 6.60
C GLY A 125 0.59 -3.98 5.32
N SER A 126 -0.15 -2.88 5.45
CA SER A 126 -1.00 -2.38 4.37
C SER A 126 -0.20 -1.99 3.14
N ARG A 127 -0.77 -2.24 1.95
CA ARG A 127 -0.18 -1.75 0.70
C ARG A 127 0.02 -0.24 0.76
N ALA A 128 -0.98 0.51 1.27
CA ALA A 128 -0.89 1.95 1.41
C ALA A 128 0.26 2.40 2.35
N HIS A 129 0.46 1.69 3.46
CA HIS A 129 1.55 1.96 4.40
C HIS A 129 2.91 1.63 3.81
N VAL A 130 3.05 0.46 3.19
CA VAL A 130 4.28 0.03 2.53
C VAL A 130 4.64 0.99 1.40
N LYS A 131 3.67 1.33 0.54
CA LYS A 131 3.84 2.31 -0.54
C LYS A 131 4.29 3.66 0.00
N ARG A 132 3.60 4.20 1.00
CA ARG A 132 4.00 5.47 1.65
C ARG A 132 5.42 5.41 2.23
N SER A 133 5.81 4.28 2.80
CA SER A 133 7.17 4.10 3.33
C SER A 133 8.24 4.14 2.23
N GLN A 134 7.88 3.75 1.00
CA GLN A 134 8.77 3.68 -0.16
C GLN A 134 8.79 4.97 -1.00
N GLU A 135 7.80 5.86 -0.86
CA GLU A 135 7.73 7.16 -1.57
C GLU A 135 9.02 7.98 -1.45
N ILE A 136 9.69 7.91 -0.30
CA ILE A 136 10.95 8.64 -0.04
C ILE A 136 12.08 8.29 -1.01
N TYR A 137 12.01 7.13 -1.67
CA TYR A 137 13.03 6.65 -2.60
C TYR A 137 12.79 7.12 -4.04
N VAL A 138 11.58 7.54 -4.40
CA VAL A 138 11.22 7.94 -5.77
C VAL A 138 12.17 9.00 -6.32
N LYS A 139 12.55 9.97 -5.49
CA LYS A 139 13.47 11.06 -5.85
C LYS A 139 14.82 10.59 -6.41
N TYR A 140 15.27 9.38 -6.09
CA TYR A 140 16.54 8.84 -6.60
C TYR A 140 16.44 8.31 -8.03
N PHE A 141 15.22 8.14 -8.53
CA PHE A 141 14.89 7.58 -9.84
C PHE A 141 14.27 8.62 -10.79
N GLU A 142 14.14 9.87 -10.37
CA GLU A 142 13.66 10.96 -11.23
C GLU A 142 14.53 11.08 -12.50
N GLY A 143 13.86 11.13 -13.66
CA GLY A 143 14.53 11.20 -14.97
C GLY A 143 15.19 9.91 -15.45
N ARG A 144 15.04 8.80 -14.72
CA ARG A 144 15.47 7.46 -15.17
C ARG A 144 14.37 6.79 -15.99
N ASN A 145 14.75 5.93 -16.92
CA ASN A 145 13.80 5.22 -17.79
C ASN A 145 13.93 3.69 -17.70
N HIS A 146 15.00 3.18 -17.09
CA HIS A 146 15.19 1.73 -16.97
C HIS A 146 15.47 1.30 -15.53
N VAL A 147 14.42 1.38 -14.70
CA VAL A 147 14.50 0.98 -13.28
C VAL A 147 14.08 -0.47 -13.08
N ILE A 148 14.82 -1.21 -12.27
CA ILE A 148 14.48 -2.59 -11.91
C ILE A 148 14.12 -2.66 -10.43
N ASP A 149 12.96 -3.22 -10.12
CA ASP A 149 12.54 -3.54 -8.76
C ASP A 149 12.79 -5.03 -8.46
N LEU A 150 13.84 -5.32 -7.69
CA LEU A 150 14.22 -6.69 -7.34
C LEU A 150 13.46 -7.16 -6.10
N GLY A 151 12.75 -8.28 -6.24
CA GLY A 151 11.80 -8.75 -5.23
C GLY A 151 10.61 -7.80 -5.13
N CYS A 152 9.98 -7.52 -6.27
CA CYS A 152 8.94 -6.49 -6.38
C CYS A 152 7.69 -6.82 -5.54
N GLY A 153 7.47 -8.08 -5.15
CA GLY A 153 6.38 -8.51 -4.29
C GLY A 153 5.02 -8.04 -4.79
N ARG A 154 4.28 -7.30 -3.96
CA ARG A 154 2.94 -6.77 -4.31
C ARG A 154 2.98 -5.52 -5.21
N GLY A 155 4.16 -5.11 -5.69
CA GLY A 155 4.34 -4.08 -6.71
C GLY A 155 4.13 -2.64 -6.23
N GLU A 156 4.18 -2.36 -4.92
CA GLU A 156 3.98 -1.00 -4.39
C GLU A 156 4.98 0.01 -4.96
N PHE A 157 6.24 -0.39 -5.13
CA PHE A 157 7.26 0.48 -5.72
C PHE A 157 7.06 0.65 -7.22
N LEU A 158 6.66 -0.41 -7.94
CA LEU A 158 6.30 -0.31 -9.36
C LEU A 158 5.14 0.67 -9.60
N GLU A 159 4.12 0.65 -8.73
CA GLU A 159 3.06 1.67 -8.77
C GLU A 159 3.63 3.09 -8.61
N LEU A 160 4.54 3.29 -7.64
CA LEU A 160 5.18 4.60 -7.43
C LEU A 160 5.98 5.05 -8.65
N LEU A 161 6.72 4.15 -9.29
CA LEU A 161 7.47 4.47 -10.51
C LEU A 161 6.51 4.96 -11.61
N ILE A 162 5.45 4.22 -11.89
CA ILE A 162 4.44 4.57 -12.90
C ILE A 162 3.75 5.90 -12.59
N GLU A 163 3.33 6.11 -11.33
CA GLU A 163 2.68 7.35 -10.88
C GLU A 163 3.56 8.58 -11.06
N ASN A 164 4.88 8.40 -11.01
CA ASN A 164 5.87 9.47 -11.20
C ASN A 164 6.45 9.50 -12.63
N GLY A 165 5.87 8.75 -13.57
CA GLY A 165 6.28 8.73 -14.98
C GLY A 165 7.65 8.06 -15.21
N ILE A 166 8.12 7.26 -14.26
CA ILE A 166 9.37 6.53 -14.33
C ILE A 166 9.08 5.13 -14.88
N GLN A 167 9.79 4.77 -15.94
CA GLN A 167 9.69 3.43 -16.51
C GLN A 167 10.54 2.44 -15.71
N GLY A 168 9.94 1.31 -15.37
CA GLY A 168 10.63 0.21 -14.71
C GLY A 168 9.84 -1.08 -14.76
N TYR A 169 10.48 -2.18 -14.37
CA TYR A 169 9.85 -3.50 -14.25
C TYR A 169 10.33 -4.23 -13.00
N GLY A 170 9.49 -5.13 -12.51
CA GLY A 170 9.78 -5.95 -11.34
C GLY A 170 10.26 -7.35 -11.69
N VAL A 171 11.10 -7.91 -10.82
CA VAL A 171 11.49 -9.32 -10.84
C VAL A 171 11.14 -9.92 -9.49
N ASP A 172 10.41 -11.03 -9.49
CA ASP A 172 10.12 -11.80 -8.27
C ASP A 172 10.27 -13.29 -8.51
N LEU A 173 10.68 -14.02 -7.46
CA LEU A 173 10.86 -15.47 -7.52
C LEU A 173 9.50 -16.19 -7.48
N TYR A 174 8.50 -15.61 -6.82
CA TYR A 174 7.18 -16.24 -6.67
C TYR A 174 6.23 -15.76 -7.76
N GLN A 175 5.73 -16.72 -8.53
CA GLN A 175 4.83 -16.46 -9.65
C GLN A 175 3.52 -15.79 -9.20
N GLU A 176 3.10 -16.02 -7.96
CA GLU A 176 1.94 -15.40 -7.33
C GLU A 176 2.05 -13.87 -7.23
N PHE A 177 3.23 -13.35 -6.87
CA PHE A 177 3.49 -11.91 -6.82
C PHE A 177 3.50 -11.28 -8.21
N VAL A 178 4.05 -12.00 -9.19
CA VAL A 178 4.04 -11.57 -10.58
C VAL A 178 2.61 -11.55 -11.12
N ASP A 179 1.82 -12.60 -10.88
CA ASP A 179 0.42 -12.67 -11.30
C ASP A 179 -0.39 -11.52 -10.67
N LEU A 180 -0.15 -11.20 -9.39
CA LEU A 180 -0.75 -10.05 -8.72
C LEU A 180 -0.37 -8.72 -9.38
N CYS A 181 0.92 -8.50 -9.66
CA CYS A 181 1.41 -7.30 -10.34
C CYS A 181 0.77 -7.15 -11.72
N LEU A 182 0.74 -8.22 -12.52
CA LEU A 182 0.15 -8.22 -13.86
C LEU A 182 -1.37 -7.95 -13.83
N GLN A 183 -2.11 -8.48 -12.84
CA GLN A 183 -3.53 -8.15 -12.64
C GLN A 183 -3.73 -6.65 -12.39
N LYS A 184 -2.77 -5.98 -11.74
CA LYS A 184 -2.74 -4.53 -11.51
C LYS A 184 -2.08 -3.74 -12.64
N GLN A 185 -1.78 -4.39 -13.78
CA GLN A 185 -1.11 -3.79 -14.94
C GLN A 185 0.29 -3.24 -14.63
N LEU A 186 0.95 -3.82 -13.63
CA LEU A 186 2.34 -3.52 -13.29
C LEU A 186 3.27 -4.48 -14.05
N PRO A 187 4.31 -3.97 -14.73
CA PRO A 187 5.24 -4.80 -15.48
C PRO A 187 6.12 -5.60 -14.52
N ALA A 188 5.91 -6.92 -14.45
CA ALA A 188 6.69 -7.82 -13.61
C ALA A 188 6.94 -9.15 -14.33
N VAL A 189 8.07 -9.79 -14.01
CA VAL A 189 8.46 -11.10 -14.54
C VAL A 189 8.86 -12.05 -13.42
N CYS A 190 8.55 -13.34 -13.60
CA CYS A 190 8.96 -14.38 -12.66
C CYS A 190 10.38 -14.81 -12.98
N GLY A 191 11.28 -14.73 -11.99
CA GLY A 191 12.68 -15.09 -12.18
C GLY A 191 13.54 -14.89 -10.94
N ASP A 192 14.73 -15.47 -10.97
CA ASP A 192 15.75 -15.23 -9.95
C ASP A 192 16.40 -13.84 -10.14
N VAL A 193 16.54 -13.10 -9.05
CA VAL A 193 17.07 -11.73 -9.08
C VAL A 193 18.53 -11.66 -9.52
N LEU A 194 19.35 -12.68 -9.23
CA LEU A 194 20.74 -12.74 -9.67
C LEU A 194 20.83 -13.06 -11.16
N GLU A 195 19.99 -13.97 -11.66
CA GLU A 195 19.90 -14.25 -13.09
C GLU A 195 19.44 -13.02 -13.87
N ALA A 196 18.43 -12.30 -13.37
CA ALA A 196 17.97 -11.06 -13.98
C ALA A 196 19.09 -10.00 -14.02
N LEU A 197 19.83 -9.82 -12.92
CA LEU A 197 20.96 -8.89 -12.88
C LEU A 197 22.11 -9.27 -13.82
N GLN A 198 22.37 -10.57 -14.05
CA GLN A 198 23.39 -11.01 -15.00
C GLN A 198 23.00 -10.76 -16.46
N GLN A 199 21.71 -10.82 -16.76
CA GLN A 199 21.17 -10.60 -18.09
C GLN A 199 21.01 -9.12 -18.42
N GLU A 200 20.78 -8.30 -17.39
CA GLU A 200 20.65 -6.86 -17.53
C GLU A 200 21.99 -6.20 -17.82
N LYS A 201 22.07 -5.42 -18.90
CA LYS A 201 23.31 -4.78 -19.35
C LYS A 201 23.31 -3.27 -19.22
N GLU A 202 22.13 -2.65 -19.16
CA GLU A 202 21.97 -1.20 -19.21
C GLU A 202 20.81 -0.78 -18.31
N THR A 203 20.99 -0.83 -16.99
CA THR A 203 19.98 -0.32 -16.02
C THR A 203 20.35 1.09 -15.54
N ASP A 204 19.35 1.95 -15.46
CA ASP A 204 19.47 3.30 -14.94
C ASP A 204 19.38 3.37 -13.41
N GLY A 205 18.83 2.33 -12.78
CA GLY A 205 18.61 2.29 -11.35
C GLY A 205 18.04 0.94 -10.90
N ILE A 206 18.49 0.49 -9.72
CA ILE A 206 17.99 -0.72 -9.09
C ILE A 206 17.37 -0.33 -7.76
N PHE A 207 16.15 -0.79 -7.53
CA PHE A 207 15.51 -0.78 -6.23
C PHE A 207 15.44 -2.20 -5.67
N ALA A 208 15.72 -2.33 -4.36
CA ALA A 208 15.72 -3.60 -3.64
C ALA A 208 15.28 -3.33 -2.20
N GLY A 209 13.98 -3.05 -2.03
CA GLY A 209 13.44 -2.53 -0.77
C GLY A 209 13.19 -3.58 0.31
N GLN A 210 12.88 -4.83 -0.07
CA GLN A 210 12.46 -5.89 0.87
C GLN A 210 12.89 -7.31 0.42
N LEU A 211 14.10 -7.46 -0.11
CA LEU A 211 14.66 -8.79 -0.41
C LEU A 211 14.98 -9.53 0.89
N TYR A 212 14.06 -10.38 1.36
CA TYR A 212 14.36 -11.32 2.44
C TYR A 212 15.22 -12.45 1.89
N ARG A 213 16.41 -12.64 2.47
CA ARG A 213 17.40 -13.62 2.01
C ARG A 213 17.00 -15.05 2.41
N THR A 214 16.89 -15.94 1.44
CA THR A 214 17.47 -17.30 1.57
C THR A 214 18.53 -17.48 0.49
N PHE A 215 19.54 -16.59 0.46
CA PHE A 215 20.72 -16.88 -0.34
C PHE A 215 21.45 -18.04 0.35
N GLY A 216 21.48 -19.20 -0.31
CA GLY A 216 22.44 -20.24 0.04
C GLY A 216 23.83 -19.61 0.06
N PHE A 217 24.59 -19.85 1.13
CA PHE A 217 25.89 -19.23 1.43
C PHE A 217 26.93 -19.34 0.28
N ALA A 218 26.67 -20.19 -0.72
CA ALA A 218 27.54 -20.44 -1.86
C ALA A 218 27.53 -19.35 -2.96
N ALA A 219 26.47 -18.52 -3.06
CA ALA A 219 26.33 -17.58 -4.19
C ALA A 219 27.21 -16.32 -4.09
N ILE A 220 27.74 -15.99 -2.91
CA ILE A 220 28.51 -14.75 -2.68
C ILE A 220 29.99 -14.88 -3.10
N ASN A 221 30.50 -16.10 -3.27
CA ASN A 221 31.92 -16.35 -3.60
C ASN A 221 32.26 -16.30 -5.10
N LYS A 222 31.36 -15.84 -5.97
CA LYS A 222 31.61 -15.72 -7.42
C LYS A 222 31.54 -14.30 -7.98
N ALA A 223 31.32 -13.28 -7.14
CA ALA A 223 31.19 -11.89 -7.57
C ALA A 223 32.34 -10.98 -7.11
N TYR A 224 33.50 -11.53 -6.73
CA TYR A 224 34.75 -10.80 -6.51
C TYR A 224 35.89 -11.47 -7.24
#